data_AF-K1S419-F1
#
_entry.id   AF-K1S419-F1
#
_cell.length_a   1.000
_cell.length_b   1.000
_cell.length_c   1.000
_cell.angle_alpha   90.00
_cell.angle_beta   90.00
_cell.angle_gamma   90.00
#
_symmetry.space_group_name_H-M   'P 1'
#
loop_
_entity.id
_entity.type
_entity.pdbx_description
1 polymer ?
#
loop_
_entity_poly.entity_id
_entity_poly.type
_entity_poly.pdbx_seq_one_letter_code
_entity_poly.pdbx_strand_id
1 'polypeptide(L)' 'IKGKVDPLLGLKENVIIGKLIPAGTGMSMYKDINITIDGEEVDNEEIE' A
#
# COMPACT_ATOMS: atom_id res chain seq x y z
N ILE A 1 -17.96 10.70 26.60
CA ILE A 1 -16.86 10.15 25.76
C ILE A 1 -17.15 10.53 24.31
N LYS A 2 -16.32 11.34 23.67
CA LYS A 2 -16.47 11.66 22.23
C LYS A 2 -15.83 10.50 21.46
N GLY A 3 -16.64 9.57 20.96
CA GLY A 3 -16.21 8.44 20.12
C GLY A 3 -15.77 8.91 18.73
N LYS A 4 -14.69 9.69 18.67
CA LYS A 4 -14.17 10.22 17.41
C LYS A 4 -13.47 9.08 16.67
N VAL A 5 -14.00 8.73 15.49
CA VAL A 5 -13.41 7.73 14.60
C VAL A 5 -12.28 8.41 13.82
N ASP A 6 -11.11 7.77 13.81
CA ASP A 6 -9.94 8.20 13.05
C ASP A 6 -9.91 7.48 11.70
N PRO A 7 -9.96 8.20 10.56
CA PRO A 7 -9.93 7.59 9.24
C PRO A 7 -8.54 7.10 8.79
N LEU A 8 -7.48 7.26 9.59
CA LEU A 8 -6.12 6.76 9.31
C LEU A 8 -5.55 7.22 7.97
N LEU A 9 -5.81 8.48 7.62
CA LEU A 9 -5.37 9.06 6.35
C LEU A 9 -3.94 9.63 6.43
N GLY A 10 -3.42 9.81 7.64
CA GLY A 10 -2.11 10.41 7.89
C GLY A 10 -0.95 9.41 7.87
N LEU A 11 0.25 9.93 7.62
CA LEU A 11 1.50 9.17 7.74
C LEU A 11 1.67 8.62 9.16
N LYS A 12 1.51 9.47 10.18
CA LYS A 12 1.76 9.11 11.57
C LYS A 12 0.84 7.98 12.06
N GLU A 13 -0.44 8.07 11.73
CA GLU A 13 -1.46 7.09 12.11
C GLU A 13 -1.16 5.71 11.51
N ASN A 14 -0.79 5.67 10.22
CA ASN A 14 -0.43 4.44 9.53
C ASN A 14 0.88 3.83 10.07
N VAL A 15 1.88 4.65 10.40
CA VAL A 15 3.14 4.19 11.03
C VAL A 15 2.88 3.56 12.39
N ILE A 16 2.04 4.17 13.24
CA ILE A 16 1.75 3.64 14.59
C ILE A 16 1.05 2.29 14.53
N ILE A 17 0.17 2.08 13.54
CA ILE A 17 -0.60 0.85 13.37
C ILE A 17 0.19 -0.23 12.60
N GLY A 18 1.26 0.15 11.89
CA GLY A 18 2.05 -0.76 11.05
C GLY A 18 1.44 -1.01 9.67
N LYS A 19 0.54 -0.13 9.21
CA LYS A 19 0.00 -0.16 7.84
C LYS A 19 0.91 0.64 6.91
N LEU A 20 1.01 0.22 5.65
CA LEU A 20 1.82 0.91 4.65
C LEU A 20 1.33 2.37 4.49
N ILE A 21 2.23 3.32 4.75
CA ILE A 21 1.98 4.75 4.68
C ILE A 21 1.55 5.18 3.27
N PRO A 22 0.73 6.23 3.10
CA PRO A 22 0.32 6.72 1.78
C PRO A 22 1.43 7.56 1.11
N ALA A 23 2.67 7.06 1.09
CA ALA A 23 3.83 7.72 0.52
C ALA A 23 4.79 6.68 -0.10
N GLY A 24 5.48 7.06 -1.18
CA GLY A 24 6.41 6.16 -1.89
C GLY A 24 5.70 4.92 -2.42
N THR A 25 6.26 3.74 -2.13
CA THR A 25 5.67 2.42 -2.47
C THR A 25 4.28 2.18 -1.87
N GLY A 26 3.88 2.97 -0.88
CA GLY A 26 2.55 2.88 -0.30
C GLY A 26 1.46 3.70 -0.99
N MET A 27 1.80 4.49 -2.01
CA MET A 27 0.83 5.13 -2.90
C MET A 27 0.20 4.10 -3.84
N SER A 28 -1.09 4.23 -4.15
CA SER A 28 -1.81 3.26 -5.01
C SER A 28 -1.13 3.03 -6.35
N MET A 29 -0.56 4.08 -6.95
CA MET A 29 0.18 4.02 -8.22
C MET A 29 1.40 3.08 -8.21
N TYR A 30 1.98 2.80 -7.03
CA TYR A 30 3.13 1.89 -6.89
C TYR A 30 2.74 0.55 -6.25
N LYS A 31 1.52 0.42 -5.72
CA LYS A 31 0.98 -0.84 -5.20
C LYS A 31 0.47 -1.74 -6.32
N ASP A 32 -0.18 -1.15 -7.31
CA ASP A 32 -0.88 -1.87 -8.37
C ASP A 32 -0.05 -1.90 -9.66
N ILE A 33 1.26 -2.12 -9.54
CA ILE A 33 2.15 -2.23 -10.70
C ILE A 33 2.21 -3.69 -11.19
N ASN A 34 1.79 -3.93 -12.43
CA ASN A 34 2.02 -5.20 -13.10
C ASN A 34 3.45 -5.21 -13.66
N ILE A 35 4.21 -6.24 -13.32
CA ILE A 35 5.59 -6.42 -13.78
C ILE A 35 5.54 -7.20 -15.08
N THR A 36 6.06 -6.62 -16.17
CA THR A 36 6.23 -7.32 -17.44
C THR A 36 7.69 -7.70 -17.63
N ILE A 37 7.99 -8.98 -17.86
CA ILE A 37 9.32 -9.44 -18.25
C ILE A 37 9.22 -9.91 -19.71
N ASP A 38 10.05 -9.35 -20.59
CA ASP A 38 10.09 -9.69 -22.02
C ASP A 38 8.74 -9.64 -22.77
N GLY A 39 7.81 -8.79 -22.30
CA GLY A 39 6.49 -8.58 -22.91
C GLY A 39 5.40 -9.52 -22.42
N GLU A 40 5.71 -10.41 -21.48
CA GLU A 40 4.74 -11.26 -20.79
C GLU A 40 4.42 -10.66 -19.41
N GLU A 41 3.14 -10.58 -19.06
CA GLU A 41 2.74 -10.20 -17.70
C GLU A 41 3.13 -11.33 -16.75
N VAL A 42 3.91 -10.99 -15.72
CA VAL A 42 4.32 -11.95 -14.70
C VAL A 42 3.37 -11.76 -13.52
N ASP A 43 2.53 -12.76 -13.28
CA ASP A 43 1.62 -12.76 -12.13
C ASP A 43 2.47 -12.82 -10.85
N ASN A 44 2.30 -11.81 -9.99
CA ASN A 44 3.03 -11.69 -8.73
C ASN A 44 2.67 -12.76 -7.68
N GLU A 45 1.87 -13.78 -8.03
CA GLU A 45 1.46 -14.87 -7.13
C GLU A 45 2.50 -15.99 -7.01
N GLU A 46 3.53 -16.03 -7.87
CA GLU A 46 4.54 -17.11 -7.87
C GLU A 46 5.82 -16.80 -7.07
N ILE A 47 5.95 -15.60 -6.50
CA ILE A 47 7.09 -15.23 -5.64
C ILE A 47 6.67 -15.39 -4.17
N GLU A 48 6.61 -16.65 -3.70
CA GLU A 48 6.47 -16.99 -2.27
C GLU A 48 7.84 -17.26 -1.62
#